data_AF-A0A0H4TAX8-F1
#
_entry.id   AF-A0A0H4TAX8-F1
#
_cell.length_a   1.000
_cell.length_b   1.000
_cell.length_c   1.000
_cell.angle_alpha   90.00
_cell.angle_beta   90.00
_cell.angle_gamma   90.00
#
_symmetry.space_group_name_H-M   'P 1'
#
loop_
_entity.id
_entity.type
_entity.pdbx_description
1 polymer ?
#
loop_
_entity_poly.entity_id
_entity_poly.type
_entity_poly.pdbx_seq_one_letter_code
_entity_poly.pdbx_strand_id
1 'polypeptide(L)' 'MLGGCSSLSPEIRSQISNGLKKVEISKLVGQALAQKAAAKGISQVIFDRSFYLYHGRVKALAEGARQGGLKF' A
#
# COMPACT_ATOMS: atom_id res chain seq x y z
N MET A 1 1.51 11.61 12.30
CA MET A 1 1.51 10.64 11.18
C MET A 1 2.09 9.33 11.70
N LEU A 2 1.31 8.24 11.78
CA LEU A 2 1.74 6.98 12.41
C LEU A 2 2.70 6.15 11.53
N GLY A 3 2.78 6.45 10.23
CA GLY A 3 3.70 5.84 9.28
C GLY A 3 3.35 6.31 7.87
N GLY A 4 4.34 6.38 6.98
CA GLY A 4 4.16 6.76 5.58
C GLY A 4 4.91 5.79 4.67
N CYS A 5 4.30 5.42 3.55
CA CYS A 5 4.92 4.56 2.55
C CYS A 5 4.63 5.14 1.18
N SER A 6 5.68 5.35 0.37
CA SER A 6 5.56 5.98 -0.94
C SER A 6 6.42 5.23 -1.95
N SER A 7 6.04 5.28 -3.23
CA SER A 7 6.87 4.81 -4.33
C SER A 7 8.19 5.59 -4.46
N LEU A 8 8.33 6.72 -3.75
CA LEU A 8 9.57 7.49 -3.66
C LEU A 8 10.53 6.97 -2.57
N SER A 9 10.06 6.11 -1.66
CA SER A 9 10.91 5.53 -0.62
C SER A 9 11.98 4.64 -1.26
N PRO A 10 13.26 4.72 -0.84
CA PRO A 10 14.36 3.97 -1.47
C PRO A 10 14.09 2.46 -1.54
N GLU A 11 13.48 1.92 -0.50
CA GLU A 11 13.10 0.50 -0.34
C GLU A 11 12.12 0.03 -1.42
N ILE A 12 11.15 0.87 -1.79
CA ILE A 12 10.13 0.55 -2.79
C ILE A 12 10.67 0.91 -4.18
N ARG A 13 11.41 2.00 -4.30
CA ARG A 13 12.00 2.46 -5.55
C ARG A 13 13.00 1.46 -6.13
N SER A 14 13.76 0.76 -5.28
CA SER A 14 14.65 -0.33 -5.72
C SER A 14 13.87 -1.55 -6.23
N GLN A 15 12.66 -1.80 -5.72
CA GLN A 15 11.77 -2.86 -6.17
C GLN A 15 10.95 -2.48 -7.41
N ILE A 16 10.79 -1.19 -7.69
CA ILE A 16 10.18 -0.70 -8.93
C ILE A 16 11.23 -0.79 -10.04
N SER A 17 11.31 -1.95 -10.70
CA SER A 17 11.99 -2.06 -11.98
C SER A 17 11.20 -1.31 -13.07
N ASN A 18 11.91 -0.72 -14.05
CA ASN A 18 11.38 0.18 -15.09
C ASN A 18 10.27 -0.40 -16.01
N GLY A 19 9.70 -1.57 -15.71
CA GLY A 19 8.62 -2.21 -16.48
C GLY A 19 7.35 -2.55 -15.69
N LEU A 20 7.29 -2.29 -14.37
CA LEU A 20 6.12 -2.63 -13.56
C LEU A 20 4.93 -1.69 -13.84
N LYS A 21 3.73 -2.26 -13.99
CA LYS A 21 2.52 -1.46 -14.20
C LYS A 21 2.21 -0.67 -12.93
N LYS A 22 1.69 0.56 -13.08
CA LYS A 22 1.33 1.43 -11.95
C LYS A 22 0.39 0.77 -10.92
N VAL A 23 -0.36 -0.26 -11.34
CA VAL A 23 -1.26 -1.06 -10.49
C VAL A 23 -0.48 -2.02 -9.58
N GLU A 24 0.55 -2.68 -10.11
CA GLU A 24 1.41 -3.60 -9.36
C GLU A 24 2.23 -2.84 -8.31
N ILE A 25 2.73 -1.66 -8.68
CA ILE A 25 3.41 -0.75 -7.75
C ILE A 25 2.48 -0.38 -6.59
N SER A 26 1.22 -0.03 -6.87
CA SER A 26 0.23 0.28 -5.83
C SER A 26 -0.02 -0.90 -4.88
N LYS A 27 -0.02 -2.13 -5.41
CA LYS A 27 -0.16 -3.34 -4.60
C LYS A 27 1.03 -3.56 -3.67
N LEU A 28 2.26 -3.41 -4.20
CA LEU A 28 3.49 -3.51 -3.40
C LEU A 28 3.55 -2.46 -2.29
N VAL A 29 3.17 -1.21 -2.60
CA VAL A 29 3.08 -0.13 -1.60
C VAL A 29 2.09 -0.49 -0.51
N GLY A 30 0.92 -1.06 -0.86
CA GLY A 30 -0.08 -1.51 0.10
C GLY A 30 0.43 -2.62 1.02
N GLN A 31 1.14 -3.61 0.46
CA GLN A 31 1.75 -4.70 1.25
C GLN A 31 2.85 -4.18 2.19
N ALA A 32 3.72 -3.28 1.71
CA ALA A 32 4.79 -2.70 2.53
C ALA A 32 4.24 -1.82 3.65
N LEU A 33 3.19 -1.03 3.36
CA LEU A 33 2.45 -0.28 4.38
C LEU A 33 1.90 -1.24 5.43
N ALA A 34 1.39 -2.39 4.98
CA ALA A 34 0.78 -3.35 5.85
C ALA A 34 1.72 -4.04 6.82
N GLN A 35 2.89 -4.45 6.33
CA GLN A 35 3.96 -4.95 7.17
C GLN A 35 4.43 -3.91 8.20
N LYS A 36 4.55 -2.64 7.79
CA LYS A 36 4.91 -1.54 8.71
C LYS A 36 3.85 -1.29 9.78
N ALA A 37 2.57 -1.42 9.45
CA ALA A 37 1.48 -1.29 10.40
C ALA A 37 1.42 -2.49 11.36
N ALA A 38 1.60 -3.70 10.84
CA ALA A 38 1.64 -4.93 11.63
C ALA A 38 2.81 -4.91 12.63
N ALA A 39 3.99 -4.43 12.22
CA ALA A 39 5.14 -4.23 13.11
C ALA A 39 4.86 -3.24 14.26
N LYS A 40 3.90 -2.34 14.07
CA LYS A 40 3.43 -1.39 15.10
C LYS A 40 2.21 -1.90 15.88
N GLY A 41 1.78 -3.14 15.65
CA GLY A 41 0.61 -3.74 16.30
C GLY A 41 -0.74 -3.19 15.83
N ILE A 42 -0.78 -2.50 14.68
CA ILE A 42 -2.01 -1.90 14.14
C ILE A 42 -2.73 -2.94 13.27
N SER A 43 -3.90 -3.39 13.73
CA SER A 43 -4.67 -4.47 13.08
C SER A 43 -5.94 -3.99 12.37
N GLN A 44 -6.59 -2.94 12.89
CA GLN A 44 -7.77 -2.31 12.29
C GLN A 44 -7.45 -0.88 11.87
N VAL A 45 -7.80 -0.56 10.62
CA VAL A 45 -7.72 0.81 10.09
C VAL A 45 -8.95 1.11 9.24
N ILE A 46 -9.11 2.36 8.86
CA ILE A 46 -10.12 2.79 7.88
C ILE A 46 -9.38 3.10 6.58
N PHE A 47 -9.86 2.55 5.47
CA PHE A 47 -9.31 2.87 4.16
C PHE A 47 -9.91 4.15 3.62
N ASP A 48 -9.13 5.22 3.70
CA ASP A 48 -9.48 6.49 3.09
C ASP A 48 -9.12 6.49 1.59
N ARG A 49 -10.15 6.45 0.75
CA ARG A 49 -10.05 6.54 -0.72
C ARG A 49 -9.98 8.00 -1.23
N SER A 50 -10.10 8.97 -0.33
CA SER A 50 -10.17 10.40 -0.63
C SER A 50 -11.16 10.68 -1.78
N PHE A 51 -10.81 11.52 -2.75
CA PHE A 51 -11.66 11.86 -3.90
C PHE A 51 -11.54 10.88 -5.08
N TYR A 52 -10.77 9.80 -4.96
CA TYR A 52 -10.56 8.88 -6.07
C TYR A 52 -11.62 7.77 -6.10
N LEU A 53 -12.02 7.39 -7.31
CA LEU A 53 -12.86 6.21 -7.53
C LEU A 53 -12.12 4.96 -7.03
N TYR A 54 -12.84 4.07 -6.35
CA TYR A 54 -12.32 2.78 -5.91
C TYR A 54 -12.15 1.84 -7.13
N HIS A 55 -11.11 2.12 -7.91
CA HIS A 55 -10.82 1.43 -9.15
C HIS A 55 -9.32 1.43 -9.45
N GLY A 56 -8.88 0.50 -10.31
CA GLY A 56 -7.49 0.38 -10.76
C GLY A 56 -6.48 0.39 -9.60
N ARG A 57 -5.72 1.48 -9.50
CA ARG A 57 -4.63 1.66 -8.52
C ARG A 57 -5.12 1.69 -7.07
N VAL A 58 -6.25 2.35 -6.80
CA VAL A 58 -6.80 2.48 -5.44
C VAL A 58 -7.24 1.11 -4.94
N LYS A 59 -7.93 0.35 -5.79
CA LYS A 59 -8.33 -1.03 -5.51
C LYS A 59 -7.11 -1.92 -5.29
N ALA A 60 -6.08 -1.83 -6.13
CA ALA A 60 -4.87 -2.62 -5.99
C ALA A 60 -4.09 -2.33 -4.69
N LEU A 61 -4.06 -1.06 -4.25
CA LEU A 61 -3.46 -0.69 -2.96
C LEU A 61 -4.25 -1.28 -1.80
N ALA A 62 -5.58 -1.19 -1.84
CA ALA A 62 -6.45 -1.80 -0.84
C ALA A 62 -6.28 -3.33 -0.77
N GLU A 63 -6.24 -4.00 -1.91
CA GLU A 63 -6.00 -5.44 -1.97
C GLU A 63 -4.62 -5.81 -1.41
N GLY A 64 -3.57 -5.04 -1.75
CA GLY A 64 -2.23 -5.24 -1.21
C GLY A 64 -2.17 -5.09 0.31
N ALA A 65 -2.82 -4.07 0.85
CA ALA A 65 -2.83 -3.85 2.29
C ALA A 65 -3.68 -4.88 3.06
N ARG A 66 -4.78 -5.39 2.46
CA ARG A 66 -5.53 -6.54 3.00
C ARG A 66 -4.71 -7.83 3.00
N GLN A 67 -3.97 -8.09 1.92
CA GLN A 67 -3.06 -9.25 1.85
C GLN A 67 -1.95 -9.18 2.90
N GLY A 68 -1.48 -7.98 3.25
CA GLY A 68 -0.52 -7.77 4.32
C GLY A 68 -1.10 -7.85 5.74
N GLY A 69 -2.39 -8.19 5.89
CA GLY A 69 -3.01 -8.50 7.17
C GLY A 69 -3.72 -7.34 7.88
N LEU A 70 -3.82 -6.15 7.27
CA LEU A 70 -4.69 -5.12 7.83
C LEU A 70 -6.15 -5.43 7.56
N LYS A 71 -6.98 -5.21 8.58
CA LYS A 71 -8.43 -5.29 8.49
C LYS A 71 -9.00 -3.88 8.28
N PHE A 72 -9.59 -3.67 7.11
CA PHE A 72 -10.33 -2.47 6.71
C PHE A 72 -11.28 -2.76 5.55
#